data_AF-A0A7C7H3T4-F1
#
_entry.id   AF-A0A7C7H3T4-F1
#
_cell.length_a   1.000
_cell.length_b   1.000
_cell.length_c   1.000
_cell.angle_alpha   90.00
_cell.angle_beta   90.00
_cell.angle_gamma   90.00
#
_symmetry.space_group_name_H-M   'P 1'
#
loop_
_entity.id
_entity.type
_entity.pdbx_description
1 polymer ?
#
loop_
_entity_poly.entity_id
_entity_poly.type
_entity_poly.pdbx_seq_one_letter_code
_entity_poly.pdbx_strand_id
1 'polypeptide(L)' 'MKARQIFKNYKKLLIIVCTLSYGGGYAQDIHFSQFYQVPQLINPSLAGVFNGDFRAIVNFRDQWSNVAPYKTY' A
#
# COMPACT_ATOMS: atom_id res chain seq x y z
N MET A 1 -5.97 28.66 -46.24
CA MET A 1 -5.57 28.87 -44.82
C MET A 1 -6.58 28.35 -43.79
N LYS A 2 -7.90 28.42 -44.02
CA LYS A 2 -8.92 27.95 -43.05
C LYS A 2 -8.86 26.46 -42.70
N ALA A 3 -8.61 25.58 -43.68
CA ALA A 3 -8.53 24.13 -43.42
C ALA A 3 -7.45 23.78 -42.39
N ARG A 4 -6.23 24.31 -42.54
CA ARG A 4 -5.12 24.09 -41.59
C ARG A 4 -5.43 24.58 -40.17
N GLN A 5 -6.28 25.61 -40.04
CA GLN A 5 -6.74 26.11 -38.74
C GLN A 5 -7.76 25.17 -38.09
N ILE A 6 -8.70 24.64 -38.88
CA ILE A 6 -9.62 23.58 -38.44
C ILE A 6 -8.80 22.36 -38.00
N PHE A 7 -7.75 22.02 -38.75
CA PHE A 7 -6.87 20.92 -38.40
C PHE A 7 -6.07 21.14 -37.07
N LYS A 8 -5.83 22.39 -36.67
CA LYS A 8 -5.20 22.69 -35.38
C LYS A 8 -6.22 22.65 -34.24
N ASN A 9 -7.47 23.01 -34.51
CA ASN A 9 -8.52 23.08 -33.51
C ASN A 9 -9.00 21.69 -33.07
N TYR A 10 -9.14 20.71 -33.98
CA TYR A 10 -9.51 19.35 -33.56
C TYR A 10 -8.41 18.69 -32.71
N LYS A 11 -7.12 18.93 -33.01
CA LYS A 11 -6.02 18.41 -32.19
C LYS A 11 -6.06 18.96 -30.78
N LYS A 12 -6.32 20.26 -30.63
CA LYS A 12 -6.50 20.90 -29.32
C LYS A 12 -7.70 20.32 -28.56
N LEU A 13 -8.82 20.13 -29.24
CA LEU A 13 -10.02 19.54 -28.66
C LEU A 13 -9.75 18.10 -28.18
N LEU A 14 -9.04 17.30 -28.97
CA LEU A 14 -8.70 15.92 -28.66
C LEU A 14 -7.80 15.84 -27.41
N ILE A 15 -6.81 16.73 -27.30
CA ILE A 15 -5.95 16.83 -26.11
C ILE A 15 -6.78 17.15 -24.87
N ILE A 16 -7.72 18.11 -24.96
CA ILE A 16 -8.56 18.53 -23.82
C ILE A 16 -9.45 17.37 -23.34
N VAL A 17 -10.06 16.63 -24.27
CA VAL A 17 -10.90 15.47 -23.94
C VAL A 17 -10.08 14.37 -23.26
N CYS A 18 -8.88 14.06 -23.76
CA CYS A 18 -8.00 13.05 -23.15
C CYS A 18 -7.54 13.43 -21.73
N THR A 19 -7.33 14.72 -21.45
CA THR A 19 -6.95 15.17 -20.11
C THR A 19 -8.11 15.15 -19.11
N LEU A 20 -9.35 15.33 -19.58
CA LEU A 20 -10.55 15.31 -18.73
C LEU A 20 -11.02 13.89 -18.39
N SER A 21 -10.59 12.88 -19.15
CA SER A 21 -10.89 11.47 -18.89
C SER A 21 -10.06 10.80 -17.78
N TYR A 22 -9.17 11.54 -17.09
CA TYR A 22 -8.42 11.01 -15.94
C TYR A 22 -9.30 10.98 -14.68
N GLY A 23 -10.29 10.09 -14.66
CA GLY A 23 -11.12 9.80 -13.49
C GLY A 23 -10.39 8.85 -12.54
N GLY A 24 -10.33 9.24 -11.27
CA GLY A 24 -9.55 8.62 -10.17
C GLY A 24 -9.38 7.11 -10.24
N GLY A 25 -8.15 6.68 -10.53
CA GLY A 25 -7.73 5.30 -10.28
C GLY A 25 -7.55 5.08 -8.78
N TYR A 26 -8.31 4.15 -8.21
CA TYR A 26 -8.06 3.61 -6.87
C TYR A 26 -6.81 2.71 -6.92
N ALA A 27 -5.63 3.33 -7.02
CA ALA A 27 -4.35 2.64 -7.10
C ALA A 27 -3.48 2.84 -5.84
N GLN A 28 -4.04 3.41 -4.78
CA GLN A 28 -3.38 3.39 -3.49
C GLN A 28 -3.90 2.17 -2.73
N ASP A 29 -3.01 1.19 -2.55
CA ASP A 29 -3.25 0.13 -1.59
C ASP A 29 -3.52 0.75 -0.22
N ILE A 30 -4.39 0.10 0.55
CA ILE A 30 -4.63 0.49 1.93
C ILE A 30 -3.30 0.33 2.67
N HIS A 31 -2.65 1.45 2.98
CA HIS A 31 -1.47 1.47 3.82
C HIS A 31 -1.97 1.33 5.26
N PHE A 32 -2.02 0.08 5.75
CA PHE A 32 -2.26 -0.15 7.16
C PHE A 32 -1.14 0.51 7.94
N SER A 33 -1.48 1.52 8.73
CA SER A 33 -0.54 2.04 9.70
C SER A 33 -0.24 0.91 10.68
N GLN A 34 1.02 0.47 10.71
CA GLN A 34 1.51 -0.61 11.57
C GLN A 34 1.53 -0.24 13.06
N PHE A 35 0.64 0.63 13.52
CA PHE A 35 0.54 1.04 14.93
C PHE A 35 0.30 -0.16 15.87
N TYR A 36 -0.32 -1.23 15.36
CA TYR A 36 -0.56 -2.49 16.08
C TYR A 36 0.45 -3.60 15.75
N GLN A 37 1.49 -3.29 14.99
CA GLN A 37 2.53 -4.27 14.72
C GLN A 37 3.34 -4.53 15.98
N VAL A 38 3.76 -5.77 16.15
CA VAL A 38 4.68 -6.19 17.21
C VAL A 38 6.10 -5.76 16.80
N PRO A 39 6.68 -4.68 17.37
CA PRO A 39 8.01 -4.20 16.97
C PRO A 39 9.09 -5.29 17.13
N GLN A 40 8.94 -6.14 18.14
CA GLN A 40 9.83 -7.26 18.42
C GLN A 40 9.90 -8.30 17.29
N LEU A 41 8.88 -8.39 16.41
CA LEU A 41 8.90 -9.31 15.26
C LEU A 41 9.75 -8.79 14.10
N ILE A 42 9.99 -7.49 14.02
CA ILE A 42 10.85 -6.89 12.99
C ILE A 42 12.27 -6.73 13.52
N ASN A 43 12.40 -6.09 14.69
CA ASN A 43 13.69 -5.88 15.34
C ASN A 43 13.47 -5.67 16.84
N PRO A 44 14.13 -6.45 17.72
CA PRO A 44 14.00 -6.30 19.16
C PRO A 44 14.35 -4.88 19.66
N SER A 45 15.23 -4.13 18.99
CA SER A 45 15.58 -2.76 19.38
C SER A 45 14.42 -1.76 19.24
N LEU A 46 13.42 -2.06 18.39
CA LEU A 46 12.25 -1.21 18.19
C LEU A 46 11.25 -1.27 19.35
N ALA A 47 11.42 -2.20 20.30
CA ALA A 47 10.56 -2.29 21.48
C ALA A 47 10.57 -1.00 22.32
N GLY A 48 11.73 -0.34 22.42
CA GLY A 48 11.93 0.90 23.18
C GLY A 48 11.69 2.19 22.38
N VAL A 49 11.43 2.10 21.07
CA VAL A 49 11.18 3.27 20.22
C VAL A 49 9.70 3.60 20.26
N PHE A 50 9.26 4.28 21.33
CA PHE A 50 7.90 4.77 21.48
C PHE A 50 7.77 5.96 22.42
N ASN A 51 6.67 6.69 22.29
CA ASN A 51 6.32 7.79 23.17
C ASN A 51 5.50 7.25 24.35
N GLY A 52 6.16 7.01 25.50
CA GLY A 52 5.51 6.61 26.74
C GLY A 52 6.48 5.93 27.71
N ASP A 53 6.08 5.79 28.98
CA ASP A 53 6.93 5.21 30.02
C ASP A 53 6.87 3.68 30.03
N PHE A 54 5.71 3.12 29.70
CA PHE A 54 5.47 1.68 29.71
C PHE A 54 4.66 1.25 28.50
N ARG A 55 5.04 0.11 27.92
CA ARG A 55 4.34 -0.57 26.83
C ARG A 55 4.32 -2.07 27.12
N ALA A 56 3.13 -2.65 27.16
CA ALA A 56 2.93 -4.10 27.20
C ALA A 56 2.25 -4.55 25.92
N ILE A 57 2.74 -5.64 25.33
CA ILE A 57 2.15 -6.25 24.13
C ILE A 57 1.93 -7.73 24.43
N VAL A 58 0.70 -8.19 24.25
CA VAL A 58 0.35 -9.62 24.33
C VAL A 58 0.14 -10.13 22.92
N ASN A 59 0.94 -11.12 22.52
CA ASN A 59 0.85 -11.73 21.21
C ASN A 59 0.38 -13.17 21.36
N PHE A 60 -0.81 -13.47 20.84
CA PHE A 60 -1.27 -14.84 20.67
C PHE A 60 -0.99 -15.27 19.22
N ARG A 61 -0.28 -16.37 19.06
CA ARG A 61 -0.03 -16.99 17.76
C ARG A 61 -0.29 -18.48 17.90
N ASP A 62 -1.25 -18.98 17.13
CA ASP A 62 -1.46 -20.40 16.93
C ASP A 62 -0.87 -20.77 15.55
N GLN A 63 0.15 -21.61 15.53
CA GLN A 63 0.79 -22.07 14.29
C GLN A 63 1.02 -23.59 14.33
N TRP A 64 0.53 -24.24 13.27
CA TRP A 64 0.65 -25.68 12.99
C TRP A 64 -0.01 -26.63 13.99
N SER A 65 -1.30 -26.48 14.25
CA SER A 65 -2.06 -27.55 14.93
C SER A 65 -2.10 -28.88 14.14
N ASN A 66 -1.70 -28.92 12.86
CA ASN A 66 -1.86 -30.12 12.03
C ASN A 66 -0.87 -30.33 10.88
N VAL A 67 0.38 -29.86 10.97
CA VAL A 67 1.40 -30.23 9.97
C VAL A 67 2.46 -31.10 10.62
N ALA A 68 2.43 -32.34 10.16
CA ALA A 68 3.07 -33.51 10.74
C ALA A 68 4.58 -33.32 11.00
N PRO A 69 5.13 -33.97 12.05
CA PRO A 69 6.58 -34.04 12.22
C PRO A 69 7.16 -34.89 11.09
N TYR A 70 7.92 -34.27 10.18
CA TYR A 70 8.75 -35.04 9.25
C TYR A 70 9.78 -35.83 10.07
N LYS A 71 9.57 -37.14 10.21
CA LYS A 71 10.59 -38.07 10.67
C LYS A 71 11.47 -38.44 9.48
N THR A 72 12.71 -37.96 9.48
CA THR A 72 13.78 -38.56 8.69
C THR A 72 14.47 -39.59 9.59
N TYR A 73 14.47 -40.85 9.14
CA TYR A 73 15.26 -41.95 9.72
C TYR A 73 16.76 -41.70 9.61
#